data_AF-A0A1Z9PD73-F1
#
_entry.id   AF-A0A1Z9PD73-F1
#
_cell.length_a   1.000
_cell.length_b   1.000
_cell.length_c   1.000
_cell.angle_alpha   90.00
_cell.angle_beta   90.00
_cell.angle_gamma   90.00
#
_symmetry.space_group_name_H-M   'P 1'
#
loop_
_entity.id
_entity.type
_entity.pdbx_description
1 polymer ?
#
loop_
_entity_poly.entity_id
_entity_poly.type
_entity_poly.pdbx_seq_one_letter_code
_entity_poly.pdbx_strand_id
1 'polypeptide(L)'
;MRRRPLFIQLFYSYIPVIGIGLFILVILINQITKDFYYDHVKKDLHDRAKLTSKIISQNPELISSAQELAKSAGSIANMRVTIIDQDGVVVGDSNREPGQMDNHKNRPEILEALNEGVGSSQRFSKTLNQEMMYLAIPMEFEDNKWT
;
A
#
# COMPACT_ATOMS: atom_id res chain seq x y z
N MET A 1 -60.39 -8.19 24.16
CA MET A 1 -59.27 -8.03 23.20
C MET A 1 -58.60 -6.68 23.43
N ARG A 2 -57.35 -6.65 23.92
CA ARG A 2 -56.63 -5.40 24.23
C ARG A 2 -56.06 -4.85 22.92
N ARG A 3 -56.67 -3.81 22.35
CA ARG A 3 -56.15 -3.16 21.13
C ARG A 3 -54.77 -2.60 21.46
N ARG A 4 -53.72 -3.13 20.83
CA ARG A 4 -52.39 -2.51 20.91
C ARG A 4 -52.50 -1.15 20.23
N PRO A 5 -51.94 -0.08 20.82
CA PRO A 5 -51.99 1.24 20.18
C PRO A 5 -51.31 1.12 18.82
N LEU A 6 -51.94 1.69 17.79
CA LEU A 6 -51.46 1.67 16.40
C LEU A 6 -49.98 2.06 16.30
N PHE A 7 -49.56 2.99 17.17
CA PHE A 7 -48.16 3.39 17.35
C PHE A 7 -47.18 2.22 17.55
N ILE A 8 -47.49 1.25 18.41
CA ILE A 8 -46.58 0.12 18.70
C ILE A 8 -46.49 -0.83 17.50
N GLN A 9 -47.59 -1.01 16.77
CA GLN A 9 -47.59 -1.85 15.56
C GLN A 9 -46.75 -1.23 14.45
N LEU A 10 -46.89 0.08 14.23
CA LEU A 10 -46.07 0.82 13.27
C LEU A 10 -44.60 0.80 13.70
N PHE A 11 -44.30 1.09 14.97
CA PHE A 11 -42.94 1.14 15.50
C PHE A 11 -42.12 -0.12 15.22
N TYR A 12 -42.65 -1.31 15.52
CA TYR A 12 -41.94 -2.56 15.27
C TYR A 12 -41.88 -2.95 13.78
N SER A 13 -42.78 -2.44 12.94
CA SER A 13 -42.72 -2.67 11.49
C SER A 13 -41.66 -1.82 10.78
N TYR A 14 -41.41 -0.59 11.27
CA TYR A 14 -40.45 0.33 10.65
C TYR A 14 -39.02 0.16 11.16
N ILE A 15 -38.80 -0.30 12.40
CA ILE A 15 -37.45 -0.51 12.95
C ILE A 15 -36.57 -1.40 12.04
N PRO A 16 -37.02 -2.57 11.57
CA PRO A 16 -36.20 -3.42 10.72
C PRO A 16 -35.87 -2.75 9.38
N VAL A 17 -36.82 -2.00 8.81
CA VAL A 17 -36.62 -1.27 7.54
C VAL A 17 -35.53 -0.21 7.71
N ILE A 18 -35.61 0.58 8.79
CA ILE A 18 -34.59 1.58 9.11
C ILE A 18 -33.24 0.90 9.39
N GLY A 19 -33.24 -0.20 10.14
CA GLY A 19 -32.02 -0.97 10.44
C GLY A 19 -31.33 -1.52 9.20
N ILE A 20 -32.09 -2.08 8.25
CA ILE A 20 -31.56 -2.56 6.97
C ILE A 20 -31.00 -1.38 6.16
N GLY A 21 -31.72 -0.25 6.12
CA GLY A 21 -31.25 0.96 5.44
C GLY A 21 -29.91 1.47 6.01
N LEU A 22 -29.80 1.54 7.34
CA LEU A 22 -28.56 1.93 8.01
C LEU A 22 -27.43 0.91 7.77
N PHE A 23 -27.75 -0.39 7.78
CA PHE A 23 -26.77 -1.44 7.54
C PHE A 23 -26.18 -1.36 6.12
N ILE A 24 -27.04 -1.19 5.11
CA ILE A 24 -26.61 -0.99 3.72
C ILE A 24 -25.77 0.28 3.60
N LEU A 25 -26.20 1.38 4.23
CA LEU A 25 -25.47 2.64 4.23
C LEU A 25 -24.05 2.48 4.82
N VAL A 26 -23.91 1.77 5.93
CA VAL A 26 -22.60 1.49 6.55
C VAL A 26 -21.70 0.68 5.61
N ILE A 27 -22.24 -0.34 4.94
CA ILE A 27 -21.47 -1.15 3.97
C ILE A 27 -20.97 -0.27 2.81
N LEU A 28 -21.86 0.54 2.23
CA LEU A 28 -21.52 1.43 1.12
C LEU A 28 -20.46 2.46 1.51
N ILE A 29 -20.64 3.12 2.66
CA ILE A 29 -19.65 4.09 3.18
C ILE A 29 -18.30 3.40 3.38
N ASN A 30 -18.28 2.20 3.97
CA ASN A 30 -17.03 1.49 4.21
C ASN A 30 -16.31 1.09 2.92
N GLN A 31 -17.04 0.65 1.89
CA GLN A 31 -16.45 0.31 0.60
C GLN A 31 -15.87 1.55 -0.08
N ILE A 32 -16.66 2.61 -0.22
CA ILE A 32 -16.23 3.87 -0.84
C ILE A 32 -15.02 4.46 -0.11
N THR A 33 -15.05 4.45 1.22
CA THR A 33 -13.95 5.00 2.02
C THR A 33 -12.67 4.19 1.83
N LYS A 34 -12.75 2.86 1.77
CA LYS A 34 -11.59 1.99 1.54
C LYS A 34 -10.97 2.23 0.17
N ASP A 35 -11.80 2.23 -0.88
CA ASP A 35 -11.32 2.41 -2.25
C ASP A 35 -10.63 3.76 -2.42
N PHE A 36 -11.29 4.83 -1.95
CA PHE A 36 -10.71 6.17 -1.98
C PHE A 36 -9.40 6.28 -1.19
N TYR A 37 -9.35 5.67 0.00
CA TYR A 37 -8.14 5.64 0.81
C TYR A 37 -6.99 4.92 0.10
N TYR A 38 -7.25 3.75 -0.48
CA TYR A 38 -6.24 2.97 -1.18
C TYR A 38 -5.74 3.66 -2.45
N ASP A 39 -6.63 4.24 -3.25
CA ASP A 39 -6.22 5.00 -4.44
C ASP A 39 -5.37 6.21 -4.07
N HIS A 40 -5.72 6.89 -2.98
CA HIS A 40 -4.95 8.02 -2.48
C HIS A 40 -3.54 7.60 -2.01
N VAL A 41 -3.45 6.53 -1.22
CA VAL A 41 -2.16 5.99 -0.76
C VAL A 41 -1.31 5.48 -1.93
N LYS A 42 -1.93 4.80 -2.91
CA LYS A 42 -1.23 4.33 -4.11
C LYS A 42 -0.61 5.49 -4.87
N LYS A 43 -1.36 6.58 -5.05
CA LYS A 43 -0.89 7.79 -5.73
C LYS A 43 0.24 8.46 -4.97
N ASP A 44 0.11 8.65 -3.66
CA ASP A 44 1.15 9.26 -2.82
C ASP A 44 2.45 8.44 -2.83
N LEU A 45 2.36 7.12 -2.68
CA LEU A 45 3.52 6.23 -2.77
C LEU A 45 4.19 6.30 -4.14
N HIS A 46 3.40 6.31 -5.21
CA HIS A 46 3.91 6.42 -6.57
C HIS A 46 4.63 7.74 -6.82
N ASP A 47 4.05 8.86 -6.40
CA ASP A 47 4.65 10.19 -6.61
C ASP A 47 5.94 10.34 -5.80
N ARG A 48 5.96 9.85 -4.56
CA ARG A 48 7.19 9.78 -3.73
C ARG A 48 8.25 8.90 -4.35
N ALA A 49 7.87 7.68 -4.77
CA ALA A 49 8.79 6.74 -5.39
C ALA A 49 9.40 7.34 -6.66
N LYS A 50 8.61 8.00 -7.51
CA LYS A 50 9.10 8.68 -8.71
C LYS A 50 10.10 9.79 -8.40
N LEU A 51 9.82 10.62 -7.40
CA LEU A 51 10.75 11.67 -6.97
C LEU A 51 12.06 11.07 -6.45
N THR A 52 11.98 10.07 -5.57
CA THR A 52 13.15 9.38 -5.04
C THR A 52 13.95 8.68 -6.14
N SER A 53 13.28 7.99 -7.06
CA SER A 53 13.94 7.37 -8.22
C SER A 53 14.65 8.42 -9.06
N LYS A 54 14.04 9.58 -9.35
CA LYS A 54 14.71 10.62 -10.14
C LYS A 54 15.97 11.15 -9.45
N ILE A 55 15.94 11.34 -8.13
CA ILE A 55 17.12 11.76 -7.35
C ILE A 55 18.23 10.70 -7.42
N ILE A 56 17.87 9.43 -7.24
CA ILE A 56 18.83 8.31 -7.30
C ILE A 56 19.42 8.15 -8.70
N SER A 57 18.60 8.24 -9.75
CA SER A 57 19.05 8.16 -11.14
C SER A 57 20.05 9.27 -11.50
N GLN A 58 19.94 10.43 -10.85
CA GLN A 58 20.87 11.56 -11.02
C GLN A 58 22.15 11.45 -10.18
N ASN A 59 22.17 10.56 -9.18
CA ASN A 59 23.27 10.38 -8.23
C ASN A 59 23.50 8.87 -8.00
N PRO A 60 23.95 8.11 -9.02
CA PRO A 60 24.04 6.65 -8.95
C PRO A 60 24.95 6.14 -7.83
N GLU A 61 25.91 6.94 -7.38
CA GLU A 61 26.81 6.63 -6.27
C GLU A 61 26.07 6.36 -4.95
N LEU A 62 24.85 6.91 -4.79
CA LEU A 62 24.00 6.68 -3.62
C LEU A 62 23.61 5.20 -3.45
N ILE A 63 23.60 4.43 -4.55
CA ILE A 63 23.31 2.98 -4.50
C ILE A 63 24.40 2.21 -3.75
N SER A 64 25.64 2.69 -3.75
CA SER A 64 26.74 2.06 -2.99
C SER A 64 26.44 2.00 -1.49
N SER A 65 25.59 2.92 -1.00
CA SER A 65 25.11 2.98 0.38
C SER A 65 23.59 2.70 0.47
N ALA A 66 23.07 1.76 -0.33
CA ALA A 66 21.65 1.45 -0.41
C ALA A 66 20.95 1.26 0.94
N GLN A 67 21.61 0.64 1.92
CA GLN A 67 21.06 0.45 3.26
C GLN A 67 20.87 1.77 4.03
N GLU A 68 21.84 2.67 3.98
CA GLU A 68 21.76 3.99 4.61
C GLU A 68 20.71 4.87 3.92
N LEU A 69 20.68 4.79 2.58
CA LEU A 69 19.68 5.47 1.77
C LEU A 69 18.26 5.02 2.14
N ALA A 70 18.02 3.70 2.22
CA ALA A 70 16.73 3.15 2.60
C ALA A 70 16.31 3.60 4.01
N LYS A 71 17.24 3.55 4.99
CA LYS A 71 16.98 4.03 6.37
C LYS A 71 16.64 5.51 6.41
N SER A 72 17.42 6.36 5.73
CA SER A 72 17.20 7.80 5.67
C SER A 72 15.87 8.15 5.00
N ALA A 73 15.63 7.58 3.80
CA ALA A 73 14.39 7.79 3.06
C ALA A 73 13.17 7.31 3.86
N GLY A 74 13.26 6.14 4.50
CA GLY A 74 12.18 5.60 5.31
C GLY A 74 11.87 6.46 6.54
N SER A 75 12.90 7.01 7.20
CA SER A 75 12.72 7.93 8.33
C SER A 75 12.09 9.25 7.91
N ILE A 76 12.49 9.83 6.77
CA ILE A 76 11.98 11.13 6.29
C ILE A 76 10.54 10.98 5.79
N ALA A 77 10.28 9.93 5.01
CA ALA A 77 8.97 9.70 4.40
C ALA A 77 7.97 9.04 5.37
N ASN A 78 8.42 8.63 6.57
CA ASN A 78 7.65 7.86 7.54
C ASN A 78 6.98 6.63 6.88
N MET A 79 7.73 5.93 6.04
CA MET A 79 7.29 4.77 5.28
C MET A 79 8.41 3.73 5.22
N ARG A 80 8.05 2.46 4.97
CA ARG A 80 9.09 1.45 4.73
C ARG A 80 9.61 1.58 3.31
N VAL A 81 10.92 1.70 3.17
CA VAL A 81 11.61 1.76 1.87
C VAL A 81 12.49 0.51 1.74
N THR A 82 12.40 -0.14 0.59
CA THR A 82 13.21 -1.31 0.27
C THR A 82 13.82 -1.12 -1.12
N ILE A 83 15.13 -1.30 -1.23
CA ILE A 83 15.89 -1.26 -2.48
C ILE A 83 16.26 -2.70 -2.83
N ILE A 84 15.99 -3.08 -4.07
CA ILE A 84 16.04 -4.46 -4.54
C ILE A 84 16.78 -4.46 -5.88
N ASP A 85 17.63 -5.46 -6.10
CA ASP A 85 18.29 -5.68 -7.39
C ASP A 85 17.39 -6.44 -8.40
N GLN A 86 17.90 -6.66 -9.61
CA GLN A 86 17.15 -7.34 -10.68
C GLN A 86 16.81 -8.80 -10.37
N ASP A 87 17.60 -9.44 -9.49
CA ASP A 87 17.36 -10.81 -9.05
C ASP A 87 16.38 -10.90 -7.89
N GLY A 88 15.86 -9.76 -7.43
CA GLY A 88 14.94 -9.66 -6.31
C GLY A 88 15.62 -9.73 -4.95
N VAL A 89 16.94 -9.69 -4.89
CA VAL A 89 17.68 -9.65 -3.63
C VAL A 89 17.56 -8.25 -3.04
N VAL A 90 17.25 -8.19 -1.76
CA VAL A 90 17.17 -6.92 -1.03
C VAL A 90 18.60 -6.44 -0.78
N VAL A 91 18.90 -5.21 -1.20
CA VAL A 91 20.21 -4.55 -1.01
C VAL A 91 20.14 -3.40 -0.01
N GLY A 92 18.92 -2.95 0.33
CA GLY A 92 18.66 -1.99 1.41
C GLY A 92 17.22 -2.08 1.91
N ASP A 93 16.99 -1.96 3.22
CA ASP A 93 15.67 -1.86 3.83
C ASP A 93 15.69 -0.92 5.04
N SER A 94 14.67 -0.07 5.14
CA SER A 94 14.58 0.93 6.21
C SER A 94 14.31 0.34 7.58
N ASN A 95 13.77 -0.89 7.66
CA ASN A 95 13.29 -1.51 8.89
C ASN A 95 14.13 -2.73 9.30
N ARG A 96 14.83 -3.36 8.37
CA ARG A 96 15.58 -4.60 8.60
C ARG A 96 16.93 -4.58 7.90
N GLU A 97 17.80 -5.50 8.32
CA GLU A 97 19.07 -5.72 7.61
C GLU A 97 18.83 -6.64 6.39
N PRO A 98 19.33 -6.29 5.19
CA PRO A 98 19.04 -7.02 3.96
C PRO A 98 19.38 -8.51 4.01
N GLY A 99 20.49 -8.88 4.66
CA GLY A 99 20.94 -10.28 4.80
C GLY A 99 20.02 -11.18 5.63
N GLN A 100 18.97 -10.64 6.25
CA GLN A 100 17.97 -11.40 7.02
C GLN A 100 16.63 -11.52 6.29
N MET A 101 16.55 -11.06 5.04
CA MET A 101 15.31 -11.00 4.28
C MET A 101 15.29 -12.04 3.17
N ASP A 102 14.10 -12.61 2.94
CA ASP A 102 13.86 -13.46 1.78
C ASP A 102 14.02 -12.66 0.48
N ASN A 103 14.33 -13.35 -0.61
CA ASN A 103 14.28 -12.75 -1.93
C ASN A 103 12.85 -12.30 -2.28
N HIS A 104 12.71 -11.11 -2.85
CA HIS A 104 11.45 -10.44 -3.15
C HIS A 104 11.00 -10.57 -4.62
N LYS A 105 11.74 -11.25 -5.50
CA LYS A 105 11.43 -11.40 -6.95
C LYS A 105 9.99 -11.82 -7.25
N ASN A 106 9.40 -12.65 -6.39
CA ASN A 106 8.05 -13.20 -6.58
C ASN A 106 6.95 -12.37 -5.90
N ARG A 107 7.26 -11.17 -5.39
CA ARG A 107 6.24 -10.28 -4.83
C ARG A 107 5.35 -9.76 -5.97
N PRO A 108 4.02 -9.74 -5.79
CA PRO A 108 3.10 -9.30 -6.84
C PRO A 108 3.39 -7.86 -7.31
N GLU A 109 3.71 -6.96 -6.38
CA GLU A 109 4.05 -5.57 -6.73
C GLU A 109 5.33 -5.46 -7.58
N ILE A 110 6.29 -6.38 -7.41
CA ILE A 110 7.55 -6.38 -8.19
C ILE A 110 7.30 -6.97 -9.57
N LEU A 111 6.56 -8.07 -9.66
CA LEU A 111 6.21 -8.69 -10.94
C LEU A 111 5.40 -7.74 -11.83
N GLU A 112 4.42 -7.04 -11.25
CA GLU A 112 3.64 -6.03 -11.96
C GLU A 112 4.52 -4.84 -12.39
N ALA A 113 5.40 -4.35 -11.50
CA ALA A 113 6.29 -3.24 -11.81
C ALA A 113 7.28 -3.53 -12.94
N LEU A 114 7.77 -4.77 -13.03
CA LEU A 114 8.66 -5.20 -14.12
C LEU A 114 7.95 -5.26 -15.48
N ASN A 115 6.63 -5.51 -15.49
CA ASN A 115 5.84 -5.61 -16.73
C ASN A 115 5.27 -4.25 -17.16
N GLU A 116 4.79 -3.44 -16.21
CA GLU A 116 4.00 -2.23 -16.49
C GLU A 116 4.72 -0.93 -16.10
N GLY A 117 5.91 -1.00 -15.51
CA GLY A 117 6.67 0.16 -15.02
C GLY A 117 6.17 0.70 -13.67
N VAL A 118 5.10 0.14 -13.12
CA VAL A 118 4.61 0.37 -11.76
C VAL A 118 3.82 -0.84 -11.33
N GLY A 119 3.96 -1.25 -10.07
CA GLY A 119 3.21 -2.35 -9.51
C GLY A 119 2.79 -2.08 -8.08
N SER A 120 1.67 -2.66 -7.66
CA SER A 120 1.12 -2.43 -6.33
C SER A 120 0.42 -3.65 -5.78
N SER A 121 0.53 -3.87 -4.47
CA SER A 121 -0.17 -4.95 -3.80
C SER A 121 -0.71 -4.52 -2.45
N GLN A 122 -1.90 -5.02 -2.11
CA GLN A 122 -2.46 -4.90 -0.77
C GLN A 122 -2.27 -6.23 -0.06
N ARG A 123 -1.59 -6.23 1.07
CA ARG A 123 -1.39 -7.45 1.87
C ARG A 123 -1.44 -7.15 3.35
N PHE A 124 -1.90 -8.15 4.10
CA PHE A 124 -1.92 -8.09 5.54
C PHE A 124 -0.50 -8.13 6.11
N SER A 125 -0.13 -7.11 6.88
CA SER A 125 1.11 -7.09 7.65
C SER A 125 0.88 -7.80 8.98
N LYS A 126 1.47 -9.00 9.14
CA LYS A 126 1.41 -9.77 10.39
C LYS A 126 2.03 -9.04 11.58
N THR A 127 3.02 -8.17 11.34
CA THR A 127 3.70 -7.41 12.40
C THR A 127 2.88 -6.22 12.88
N LEU A 128 2.16 -5.55 11.97
CA LEU A 128 1.34 -4.37 12.30
C LEU A 128 -0.14 -4.72 12.49
N ASN A 129 -0.51 -5.98 12.25
CA ASN A 129 -1.87 -6.51 12.33
C ASN A 129 -2.90 -5.69 11.52
N GLN A 130 -2.49 -5.20 10.35
CA GLN A 130 -3.33 -4.36 9.48
C GLN A 130 -3.02 -4.60 8.00
N GLU A 131 -4.00 -4.32 7.13
CA GLU A 131 -3.80 -4.27 5.68
C GLU A 131 -2.84 -3.13 5.34
N MET A 132 -1.79 -3.44 4.58
CA MET A 132 -0.77 -2.50 4.15
C MET A 132 -0.72 -2.48 2.62
N MET A 133 -0.46 -1.30 2.07
CA MET A 133 -0.21 -1.10 0.65
C MET A 133 1.28 -1.11 0.36
N TYR A 134 1.67 -1.79 -0.71
CA TYR A 134 3.02 -1.84 -1.24
C TYR A 134 2.99 -1.32 -2.67
N LEU A 135 4.01 -0.57 -3.04
CA LEU A 135 4.19 -0.05 -4.39
C LEU A 135 5.65 -0.22 -4.79
N ALA A 136 5.88 -0.67 -6.01
CA ALA A 136 7.19 -0.81 -6.61
C ALA A 136 7.22 -0.07 -7.96
N ILE A 137 8.38 0.51 -8.26
CA ILE A 137 8.72 1.04 -9.57
C ILE A 137 10.13 0.56 -9.93
N PRO A 138 10.41 0.24 -11.20
CA PRO A 138 11.77 0.02 -11.64
C PRO A 138 12.54 1.35 -11.63
N MET A 139 13.82 1.30 -11.28
CA MET A 139 14.70 2.47 -11.41
C MET A 139 15.39 2.43 -12.77
N GLU A 140 15.31 3.51 -13.53
CA GLU A 140 16.07 3.66 -14.77
C GLU A 140 17.28 4.56 -14.51
N PHE A 141 18.49 4.05 -14.74
CA PHE A 141 19.71 4.87 -14.74
C PHE A 141 19.96 5.36 -16.16
N GLU A 142 20.24 6.66 -16.33
CA GLU A 142 20.38 7.31 -17.65
C GLU A 142 21.57 6.79 -18.47
N ASP A 143 22.43 5.96 -17.89
CA ASP A 143 23.40 5.14 -18.63
C ASP A 143 23.39 3.69 -18.14
N ASN A 144 23.17 2.81 -19.12
CA ASN A 144 23.01 1.35 -19.05
C ASN A 144 21.64 0.82 -18.60
N LYS A 145 20.92 0.34 -19.63
CA LYS A 145 20.12 -0.87 -19.60
C LYS A 145 20.61 -1.81 -18.50
N TRP A 146 19.81 -1.94 -17.46
CA TRP A 146 19.79 -3.08 -16.55
C TRP A 146 19.67 -4.37 -17.39
N THR A 147 20.79 -5.00 -17.74
CA THR A 147 20.85 -6.42 -18.16
C THR A 147 20.95 -7.31 -16.95
#